data_AF-A0A8C7D9Z3-F1
#
_entry.id   AF-A0A8C7D9Z3-F1
#
_cell.length_a   1.000
_cell.length_b   1.000
_cell.length_c   1.000
_cell.angle_alpha   90.00
_cell.angle_beta   90.00
_cell.angle_gamma   90.00
#
_symmetry.space_group_name_H-M   'P 1'
#
loop_
_entity.id
_entity.type
_entity.pdbx_description
1 polymer ?
#
loop_
_entity_poly.entity_id
_entity_poly.type
_entity_poly.pdbx_seq_one_letter_code
_entity_poly.pdbx_strand_id
1 'polypeptide(L)'
;MIPFNVAKLLELKVQLGGDEGRHQFTLKTAKGTRDYNPKQMAIREKVFNTIISCFKRHGAENIDTPVFELKETLTGKYGEDSKLIYDLKDQGGELLSLRYDLTVPFARYLAMNKVTNIKRYHIAKVYRRDNPAMTRGRYREFYQCDFDIAGQYDPMIPDAECLKIVHEILSELELGDFRIKVNDRRILDGMFAVCGVPDDKFRTICSTVDKLDKMSWEDVRSEMVKEKGLSEEAADQIGQYVRGMDLAERLLQDAKMSQSKQACAGLTDMKQLFSYLQLFQVTDKVVFDLSLARGLDYYTGVIYEAILTQTGPVPVAAAQNGAGEKAEEGVSVGSVAGGGRYDGLVGMFDPKGRKVPCVGVSIGIERVFSIMEQKAEASAEKVRTTETQVMVASAQKNLLEERLRLTAELWNAGIKAEVMYKKNPKLLSQLQHCEDSGIPLVAILGEQELKDGVVKLRTVHSREEIDVSRAKLVEEIKRRTSDV
;
A
#
# COMPACT_ATOMS: atom_id res chain seq x y z
N MET A 1 33.27 48.92 38.35
CA MET A 1 32.46 48.42 39.49
C MET A 1 31.03 48.23 38.98
N ILE A 2 30.77 47.10 38.32
CA ILE A 2 29.44 46.71 37.81
C ILE A 2 28.75 46.03 39.00
N PRO A 3 27.82 46.69 39.71
CA PRO A 3 27.51 46.29 41.08
C PRO A 3 26.41 45.24 41.09
N PHE A 4 26.77 44.03 41.56
CA PHE A 4 26.04 43.17 42.50
C PHE A 4 24.61 42.66 42.17
N ASN A 5 23.88 43.23 41.20
CA ASN A 5 22.48 42.90 40.94
C ASN A 5 22.28 41.80 39.89
N VAL A 6 23.23 41.57 38.97
CA VAL A 6 23.07 40.54 37.92
C VAL A 6 23.33 39.13 38.48
N ALA A 7 24.33 38.98 39.35
CA ALA A 7 24.64 37.70 39.99
C ALA A 7 23.50 37.22 40.91
N LYS A 8 22.90 38.14 41.67
CA LYS A 8 21.77 37.84 42.57
C LYS A 8 20.50 37.49 41.80
N LEU A 9 20.27 38.10 40.63
CA LEU A 9 19.19 37.76 39.70
C LEU A 9 19.36 36.36 39.08
N LEU A 10 20.61 35.96 38.78
CA LEU A 10 20.92 34.63 38.28
C LEU A 10 20.74 33.55 39.36
N GLU A 11 21.17 33.80 40.60
CA GLU A 11 20.93 32.88 41.73
C GLU A 11 19.43 32.73 42.06
N LEU A 12 18.65 33.82 42.00
CA LEU A 12 17.19 33.77 42.16
C LEU A 12 16.51 32.99 41.02
N LYS A 13 17.02 33.07 39.79
CA LYS A 13 16.55 32.27 38.65
C LYS A 13 16.84 30.77 38.81
N VAL A 14 17.93 30.42 39.48
CA VAL A 14 18.28 29.03 39.80
C VAL A 14 17.44 28.50 40.97
N GLN A 15 17.14 29.34 41.98
CA GLN A 15 16.30 28.98 43.13
C GLN A 15 14.80 28.91 42.82
N LEU A 16 14.30 29.67 41.84
CA LEU A 16 12.89 29.68 41.43
C LEU A 16 12.48 28.46 40.58
N GLY A 17 13.37 27.48 40.45
CA GLY A 17 13.26 26.44 39.43
C GLY A 17 13.57 27.09 38.09
N GLY A 18 14.61 26.58 37.41
CA GLY A 18 14.81 26.92 36.01
C GLY A 18 13.49 26.78 35.27
N ASP A 19 13.31 27.63 34.26
CA ASP A 19 12.24 27.57 33.28
C ASP A 19 12.27 26.16 32.64
N GLU A 20 11.77 25.14 33.33
CA GLU A 20 11.11 23.99 32.75
C GLU A 20 9.87 24.59 32.10
N GLY A 21 10.14 25.33 31.01
CA GLY A 21 9.16 26.09 30.27
C GLY A 21 8.02 25.13 30.04
N ARG A 22 6.87 25.43 30.65
CA ARG A 22 5.66 24.60 30.62
C ARG A 22 5.63 23.94 29.26
N HIS A 23 6.01 22.66 29.19
CA HIS A 23 6.10 21.98 27.90
C HIS A 23 4.67 22.05 27.37
N GLN A 24 4.43 22.93 26.41
CA GLN A 24 3.08 23.13 25.90
C GLN A 24 2.74 21.86 25.15
N PHE A 25 2.05 20.97 25.87
CA PHE A 25 1.65 19.69 25.33
C PHE A 25 0.87 19.95 24.05
N THR A 26 1.45 19.49 22.94
CA THR A 26 0.87 19.67 21.61
C THR A 26 0.24 18.35 21.22
N LEU A 27 -1.08 18.33 21.09
CA LEU A 27 -1.82 17.17 20.63
C LEU A 27 -1.55 16.96 19.14
N LYS A 28 -0.75 15.94 18.81
CA LYS A 28 -0.44 15.56 17.42
C LYS A 28 -0.01 14.09 17.33
N THR A 29 -0.15 13.50 16.16
CA THR A 29 0.50 12.24 15.81
C THR A 29 2.01 12.42 15.64
N ALA A 30 2.75 11.31 15.64
CA ALA A 30 4.18 11.32 15.34
C ALA A 30 4.43 11.84 13.91
N LYS A 31 5.57 12.51 13.70
CA LYS A 31 5.91 13.06 12.38
C LYS A 31 5.92 11.94 11.33
N GLY A 32 5.12 12.12 10.27
CA GLY A 32 5.00 11.15 9.17
C GLY A 32 4.03 9.99 9.46
N THR A 33 3.22 10.07 10.51
CA THR A 33 2.09 9.15 10.77
C THR A 33 0.77 9.92 10.79
N ARG A 34 -0.36 9.23 10.59
CA ARG A 34 -1.70 9.82 10.57
C ARG A 34 -2.74 8.85 11.11
N ASP A 35 -3.81 9.41 11.64
CA ASP A 35 -5.04 8.67 11.92
C ASP A 35 -5.83 8.47 10.63
N TYR A 36 -6.69 7.45 10.63
CA TYR A 36 -7.60 7.16 9.53
C TYR A 36 -9.03 7.33 10.02
N ASN A 37 -9.75 8.29 9.45
CA ASN A 37 -11.14 8.54 9.81
C ASN A 37 -12.09 7.48 9.20
N PRO A 38 -13.36 7.39 9.64
CA PRO A 38 -14.28 6.36 9.15
C PRO A 38 -14.46 6.33 7.63
N LYS A 39 -14.47 7.48 6.94
CA LYS A 39 -14.56 7.55 5.48
C LYS A 39 -13.33 6.94 4.81
N GLN A 40 -12.14 7.28 5.31
CA GLN A 40 -10.88 6.72 4.82
C GLN A 40 -10.83 5.20 5.08
N MET A 41 -11.27 4.75 6.25
CA MET A 41 -11.32 3.32 6.57
C MET A 41 -12.28 2.54 5.66
N ALA A 42 -13.47 3.07 5.37
CA ALA A 42 -14.40 2.42 4.44
C ALA A 42 -13.79 2.24 3.03
N ILE A 43 -13.07 3.26 2.54
CA ILE A 43 -12.37 3.18 1.24
C ILE A 43 -11.23 2.16 1.31
N ARG A 44 -10.46 2.17 2.40
CA ARG A 44 -9.34 1.23 2.61
C ARG A 44 -9.82 -0.22 2.66
N GLU A 45 -10.89 -0.49 3.37
CA GLU A 45 -11.50 -1.82 3.47
C GLU A 45 -11.96 -2.32 2.10
N LYS A 46 -12.61 -1.47 1.29
CA LYS A 46 -12.98 -1.82 -0.10
C LYS A 46 -11.76 -2.23 -0.92
N VAL A 47 -10.71 -1.43 -0.88
CA VAL A 47 -9.47 -1.70 -1.64
C VAL A 47 -8.76 -2.96 -1.12
N PHE A 48 -8.66 -3.14 0.20
CA PHE A 48 -8.09 -4.35 0.79
C PHE A 48 -8.88 -5.60 0.40
N ASN A 49 -10.22 -5.53 0.38
CA ASN A 49 -11.06 -6.64 -0.01
C ASN A 49 -10.82 -7.04 -1.47
N THR A 50 -10.66 -6.09 -2.39
CA THR A 50 -10.28 -6.37 -3.79
C THR A 50 -8.94 -7.11 -3.87
N ILE A 51 -7.92 -6.59 -3.18
CA ILE A 51 -6.57 -7.19 -3.17
C ILE A 51 -6.57 -8.58 -2.56
N ILE A 52 -7.19 -8.75 -1.39
CA ILE A 52 -7.30 -10.04 -0.70
C ILE A 52 -8.07 -11.04 -1.55
N SER A 53 -9.11 -10.61 -2.26
CA SER A 53 -9.88 -11.48 -3.16
C SER A 53 -9.03 -11.99 -4.32
N CYS A 54 -8.20 -11.13 -4.93
CA CYS A 54 -7.23 -11.56 -5.94
C CYS A 54 -6.19 -12.53 -5.36
N PHE A 55 -5.58 -12.20 -4.21
CA PHE A 55 -4.60 -13.10 -3.57
C PHE A 55 -5.19 -14.48 -3.24
N LYS A 56 -6.43 -14.53 -2.72
CA LYS A 56 -7.15 -15.79 -2.45
C LYS A 56 -7.52 -16.54 -3.73
N ARG A 57 -7.90 -15.82 -4.80
CA ARG A 57 -8.18 -16.42 -6.12
C ARG A 57 -6.94 -17.13 -6.68
N HIS A 58 -5.75 -16.60 -6.38
CA HIS A 58 -4.46 -17.23 -6.68
C HIS A 58 -4.02 -18.28 -5.64
N GLY A 59 -4.86 -18.63 -4.66
CA GLY A 59 -4.58 -19.70 -3.70
C GLY A 59 -3.45 -19.39 -2.71
N ALA A 60 -3.19 -18.12 -2.40
CA ALA A 60 -2.19 -17.76 -1.41
C ALA A 60 -2.72 -17.89 0.03
N GLU A 61 -1.87 -18.42 0.89
CA GLU A 61 -2.07 -18.47 2.34
C GLU A 61 -1.80 -17.09 2.97
N ASN A 62 -2.37 -16.82 4.14
CA ASN A 62 -2.09 -15.59 4.88
C ASN A 62 -1.19 -15.90 6.07
N ILE A 63 -0.14 -15.09 6.26
CA ILE A 63 0.70 -15.14 7.45
C ILE A 63 0.73 -13.75 8.12
N ASP A 64 1.16 -13.70 9.37
CA ASP A 64 1.55 -12.46 10.02
C ASP A 64 2.85 -12.64 10.79
N THR A 65 3.58 -11.54 10.96
CA THR A 65 4.82 -11.49 11.73
C THR A 65 4.75 -10.37 12.77
N PRO A 66 5.53 -10.46 13.86
CA PRO A 66 5.66 -9.36 14.80
C PRO A 66 6.04 -8.04 14.11
N VAL A 67 5.60 -6.92 14.68
CA VAL A 67 5.87 -5.58 14.13
C VAL A 67 7.35 -5.17 14.24
N PHE A 68 8.06 -5.78 15.19
CA PHE A 68 9.51 -5.64 15.37
C PHE A 68 10.19 -7.00 15.19
N GLU A 69 11.41 -6.94 14.66
CA GLU A 69 12.31 -8.08 14.53
C GLU A 69 13.53 -7.82 15.43
N LEU A 70 14.34 -8.86 15.69
CA LEU A 70 15.67 -8.68 16.25
C LEU A 70 16.46 -7.75 15.32
N LYS A 71 17.17 -6.77 15.88
CA LYS A 71 17.93 -5.78 15.10
C LYS A 71 18.91 -6.43 14.12
N GLU A 72 19.54 -7.53 14.53
CA GLU A 72 20.45 -8.31 13.69
C GLU A 72 19.77 -8.95 12.46
N THR A 73 18.46 -9.24 12.54
CA THR A 73 17.69 -9.80 11.42
C THR A 73 17.61 -8.80 10.26
N LEU A 74 17.52 -7.51 10.56
CA LEU A 74 17.36 -6.45 9.58
C LEU A 74 18.71 -5.85 9.11
N THR A 75 19.79 -6.10 9.84
CA THR A 75 21.09 -5.48 9.58
C THR A 75 21.72 -6.07 8.31
N GLY A 76 22.20 -5.19 7.43
CA GLY A 76 22.94 -5.57 6.21
C GLY A 76 22.08 -6.14 5.08
N LYS A 77 20.74 -6.04 5.16
CA LYS A 77 19.82 -6.54 4.13
C LYS A 77 19.37 -5.48 3.13
N TYR A 78 19.46 -4.21 3.49
CA TYR A 78 18.85 -3.10 2.75
C TYR A 78 19.86 -2.10 2.18
N GLY A 79 21.15 -2.44 2.12
CA GLY A 79 22.18 -1.52 1.63
C GLY A 79 22.17 -0.18 2.38
N GLU A 80 22.17 0.93 1.63
CA GLU A 80 22.15 2.30 2.17
C GLU A 80 20.89 2.62 2.99
N ASP A 81 19.76 1.97 2.68
CA ASP A 81 18.47 2.20 3.35
C ASP A 81 18.43 1.68 4.79
N SER A 82 19.42 0.86 5.19
CA SER A 82 19.53 0.36 6.57
C SER A 82 19.58 1.49 7.61
N LYS A 83 20.04 2.69 7.23
CA LYS A 83 20.09 3.88 8.10
C LYS A 83 18.69 4.43 8.46
N LEU A 84 17.65 4.01 7.74
CA LEU A 84 16.29 4.50 7.88
C LEU A 84 15.44 3.61 8.80
N ILE A 85 16.01 2.62 9.48
CA ILE A 85 15.29 1.73 10.38
C ILE A 85 15.00 2.41 11.72
N TYR A 86 13.82 2.14 12.28
CA TYR A 86 13.45 2.54 13.63
C TYR A 86 13.92 1.51 14.64
N ASP A 87 14.83 1.91 15.53
CA ASP A 87 15.28 1.09 16.65
C ASP A 87 14.44 1.37 17.91
N LEU A 88 14.16 0.32 18.67
CA LEU A 88 13.57 0.44 19.99
C LEU A 88 14.65 0.81 21.01
N LYS A 89 14.23 1.44 22.11
CA LYS A 89 15.13 1.78 23.21
C LYS A 89 15.61 0.49 23.87
N ASP A 90 16.89 0.40 24.19
CA ASP A 90 17.43 -0.66 25.04
C ASP A 90 16.86 -0.50 26.46
N GLN A 91 16.22 -1.58 26.93
CA GLN A 91 15.63 -1.68 28.26
C GLN A 91 16.19 -2.87 29.06
N GLY A 92 17.39 -3.35 28.71
CA GLY A 92 18.08 -4.46 29.38
C GLY A 92 17.79 -5.84 28.81
N GLY A 93 17.34 -5.92 27.55
CA GLY A 93 16.95 -7.15 26.87
C GLY A 93 17.48 -7.22 25.44
N GLU A 94 16.74 -7.91 24.57
CA GLU A 94 17.07 -8.02 23.15
C GLU A 94 16.99 -6.66 22.44
N LEU A 95 17.91 -6.42 21.51
CA LEU A 95 17.88 -5.23 20.66
C LEU A 95 16.88 -5.44 19.52
N LEU A 96 15.87 -4.59 19.45
CA LEU A 96 14.75 -4.71 18.54
C LEU A 96 14.66 -3.52 17.58
N SER A 97 14.16 -3.79 16.39
CA SER A 97 13.92 -2.77 15.36
C SER A 97 12.57 -3.02 14.68
N LEU A 98 11.84 -1.95 14.35
CA LEU A 98 10.60 -2.07 13.57
C LEU A 98 10.91 -2.56 12.15
N ARG A 99 10.05 -3.42 11.62
CA ARG A 99 10.21 -3.96 10.26
C ARG A 99 10.17 -2.84 9.20
N TYR A 100 11.16 -2.85 8.31
CA TYR A 100 11.30 -1.89 7.20
C TYR A 100 10.44 -2.29 6.00
N ASP A 101 10.27 -3.60 5.79
CA ASP A 101 9.44 -4.24 4.78
C ASP A 101 8.81 -5.54 5.32
N LEU A 102 8.10 -6.30 4.46
CA LEU A 102 7.56 -7.62 4.79
C LEU A 102 8.39 -8.78 4.19
N THR A 103 9.27 -8.50 3.22
CA THR A 103 10.12 -9.50 2.55
C THR A 103 11.17 -10.11 3.48
N VAL A 104 11.88 -9.29 4.27
CA VAL A 104 12.90 -9.80 5.20
C VAL A 104 12.29 -10.60 6.35
N PRO A 105 11.20 -10.15 7.01
CA PRO A 105 10.44 -10.98 7.94
C PRO A 105 9.99 -12.31 7.33
N PHE A 106 9.60 -12.33 6.06
CA PHE A 106 9.22 -13.55 5.35
C PHE A 106 10.41 -14.49 5.11
N ALA A 107 11.57 -13.98 4.68
CA ALA A 107 12.76 -14.80 4.52
C ALA A 107 13.21 -15.43 5.85
N ARG A 108 13.15 -14.67 6.94
CA ARG A 108 13.37 -15.18 8.30
C ARG A 108 12.33 -16.24 8.67
N TYR A 109 11.05 -16.03 8.35
CA TYR A 109 9.97 -17.00 8.57
C TYR A 109 10.26 -18.35 7.89
N LEU A 110 10.65 -18.32 6.61
CA LEU A 110 10.99 -19.51 5.85
C LEU A 110 12.15 -20.27 6.48
N ALA A 111 13.24 -19.57 6.78
CA ALA A 111 14.46 -20.17 7.32
C ALA A 111 14.27 -20.74 8.73
N MET A 112 13.51 -20.04 9.59
CA MET A 112 13.22 -20.46 10.96
C MET A 112 12.34 -21.71 10.98
N ASN A 113 11.29 -21.75 10.16
CA ASN A 113 10.34 -22.86 10.10
C ASN A 113 10.77 -23.99 9.15
N LYS A 114 11.92 -23.85 8.49
CA LYS A 114 12.44 -24.81 7.49
C LYS A 114 11.47 -25.07 6.33
N VAL A 115 10.65 -24.07 6.00
CA VAL A 115 9.73 -24.09 4.87
C VAL A 115 10.53 -23.90 3.58
N THR A 116 10.32 -24.79 2.61
CA THR A 116 11.02 -24.75 1.31
C THR A 116 10.10 -24.38 0.16
N ASN A 117 8.78 -24.44 0.37
CA ASN A 117 7.77 -23.99 -0.57
C ASN A 117 6.58 -23.37 0.20
N ILE A 118 6.10 -22.23 -0.26
CA ILE A 118 4.86 -21.61 0.23
C ILE A 118 4.47 -20.51 -0.75
N LYS A 119 3.17 -20.34 -0.96
CA LYS A 119 2.61 -19.20 -1.67
C LYS A 119 1.77 -18.40 -0.70
N ARG A 120 2.18 -17.17 -0.39
CA ARG A 120 1.58 -16.39 0.69
C ARG A 120 1.31 -14.95 0.31
N TYR A 121 0.34 -14.35 0.98
CA TYR A 121 0.21 -12.90 1.07
C TYR A 121 0.39 -12.41 2.51
N HIS A 122 0.79 -11.14 2.66
CA HIS A 122 0.91 -10.47 3.95
C HIS A 122 0.55 -8.99 3.77
N ILE A 123 -0.47 -8.52 4.50
CA ILE A 123 -0.91 -7.12 4.46
C ILE A 123 -0.67 -6.51 5.85
N ALA A 124 0.27 -5.59 5.92
CA ALA A 124 0.76 -5.09 7.20
C ALA A 124 1.41 -3.71 7.06
N LYS A 125 1.44 -2.97 8.18
CA LYS A 125 2.19 -1.71 8.26
C LYS A 125 3.70 -1.97 8.36
N VAL A 126 4.47 -1.07 7.75
CA VAL A 126 5.94 -1.01 7.80
C VAL A 126 6.41 0.39 8.16
N TYR A 127 7.67 0.48 8.60
CA TYR A 127 8.20 1.67 9.27
C TYR A 127 9.53 2.11 8.67
N ARG A 128 9.55 3.32 8.09
CA ARG A 128 10.75 3.90 7.47
C ARG A 128 10.97 5.32 7.97
N ARG A 129 12.17 5.62 8.47
CA ARG A 129 12.58 6.96 8.95
C ARG A 129 12.87 7.94 7.82
N ASP A 130 12.14 7.81 6.73
CA ASP A 130 12.29 8.61 5.54
C ASP A 130 11.95 10.09 5.82
N ASN A 131 12.29 10.97 4.88
CA ASN A 131 11.84 12.36 4.89
C ASN A 131 10.40 12.40 4.35
N PRO A 132 9.38 12.57 5.21
CA PRO A 132 8.00 12.45 4.78
C PRO A 132 7.62 13.60 3.85
N ALA A 133 6.94 13.28 2.77
CA ALA A 133 6.32 14.23 1.86
C ALA A 133 4.82 13.93 1.84
N MET A 134 4.10 14.53 2.78
CA MET A 134 2.68 14.22 3.03
C MET A 134 1.80 14.48 1.81
N THR A 135 2.10 15.52 1.03
CA THR A 135 1.41 15.87 -0.23
C THR A 135 1.66 14.86 -1.35
N ARG A 136 2.71 14.04 -1.24
CA ARG A 136 3.10 13.03 -2.24
C ARG A 136 2.89 11.59 -1.77
N GLY A 137 2.19 11.39 -0.64
CA GLY A 137 1.90 10.07 -0.09
C GLY A 137 3.11 9.34 0.51
N ARG A 138 4.19 10.05 0.84
CA ARG A 138 5.41 9.46 1.45
C ARG A 138 5.35 9.60 2.96
N TYR A 139 5.00 8.52 3.64
CA TYR A 139 4.83 8.44 5.08
C TYR A 139 5.97 7.67 5.75
N ARG A 140 6.04 7.75 7.09
CA ARG A 140 6.97 6.94 7.89
C ARG A 140 6.35 5.66 8.41
N GLU A 141 5.03 5.65 8.55
CA GLU A 141 4.22 4.45 8.78
C GLU A 141 3.23 4.34 7.61
N PHE A 142 3.22 3.20 6.94
CA PHE A 142 2.30 2.94 5.83
C PHE A 142 2.10 1.44 5.63
N TYR A 143 1.03 1.05 4.95
CA TYR A 143 0.79 -0.34 4.60
C TYR A 143 1.64 -0.80 3.40
N GLN A 144 2.07 -2.05 3.45
CA GLN A 144 2.46 -2.84 2.29
C GLN A 144 1.48 -4.00 2.13
N CYS A 145 1.25 -4.41 0.88
CA CYS A 145 0.42 -5.55 0.52
C CYS A 145 1.26 -6.49 -0.34
N ASP A 146 1.89 -7.46 0.30
CA ASP A 146 2.89 -8.32 -0.33
C ASP A 146 2.29 -9.67 -0.70
N PHE A 147 2.69 -10.20 -1.86
CA PHE A 147 2.39 -11.54 -2.33
C PHE A 147 3.67 -12.19 -2.83
N ASP A 148 3.99 -13.38 -2.35
CA ASP A 148 5.24 -14.05 -2.66
C ASP A 148 5.07 -15.54 -2.86
N ILE A 149 5.81 -16.07 -3.82
CA ILE A 149 5.90 -17.48 -4.15
C ILE A 149 7.34 -17.92 -3.85
N ALA A 150 7.49 -18.75 -2.83
CA ALA A 150 8.75 -19.38 -2.46
C ALA A 150 8.75 -20.85 -2.90
N GLY A 151 9.88 -21.30 -3.45
CA GLY A 151 10.12 -22.68 -3.84
C GLY A 151 10.88 -22.85 -5.16
N GLN A 152 11.40 -24.05 -5.35
CA GLN A 152 12.03 -24.45 -6.61
C GLN A 152 10.94 -24.89 -7.59
N TYR A 153 10.77 -24.13 -8.67
CA TYR A 153 9.80 -24.41 -9.74
C TYR A 153 10.47 -24.29 -11.11
N ASP A 154 9.73 -24.65 -12.16
CA ASP A 154 10.16 -24.44 -13.53
C ASP A 154 10.23 -22.93 -13.85
N PRO A 155 11.17 -22.51 -14.72
CA PRO A 155 11.48 -21.10 -14.92
C PRO A 155 10.27 -20.26 -15.35
N MET A 156 10.21 -19.04 -14.80
CA MET A 156 9.30 -17.96 -15.19
C MET A 156 7.80 -18.16 -14.96
N ILE A 157 7.35 -19.36 -14.56
CA ILE A 157 5.92 -19.59 -14.28
C ILE A 157 5.46 -18.76 -13.06
N PRO A 158 6.12 -18.80 -11.90
CA PRO A 158 5.71 -17.99 -10.75
C PRO A 158 5.89 -16.48 -11.00
N ASP A 159 6.93 -16.10 -11.75
CA ASP A 159 7.23 -14.73 -12.13
C ASP A 159 6.11 -14.12 -12.99
N ALA A 160 5.59 -14.91 -13.95
CA ALA A 160 4.44 -14.53 -14.77
C ALA A 160 3.16 -14.40 -13.93
N GLU A 161 2.94 -15.29 -12.95
CA GLU A 161 1.79 -15.23 -12.03
C GLU A 161 1.80 -13.93 -11.21
N CYS A 162 2.97 -13.50 -10.71
CA CYS A 162 3.08 -12.23 -9.98
C CYS A 162 2.66 -11.03 -10.85
N LEU A 163 3.07 -10.98 -12.13
CA LEU A 163 2.65 -9.92 -13.04
C LEU A 163 1.15 -9.98 -13.37
N LYS A 164 0.58 -11.18 -13.47
CA LYS A 164 -0.87 -11.36 -13.65
C LYS A 164 -1.64 -10.80 -12.45
N ILE A 165 -1.19 -11.07 -11.23
CA ILE A 165 -1.80 -10.55 -10.00
C ILE A 165 -1.79 -9.03 -9.97
N VAL A 166 -0.66 -8.39 -10.32
CA VAL A 166 -0.59 -6.93 -10.42
C VAL A 166 -1.59 -6.39 -11.43
N HIS A 167 -1.63 -7.00 -12.62
CA HIS A 167 -2.59 -6.62 -13.64
C HIS A 167 -4.04 -6.72 -13.13
N GLU A 168 -4.43 -7.86 -12.56
CA GLU A 168 -5.79 -8.07 -12.04
C GLU A 168 -6.16 -7.05 -10.97
N ILE A 169 -5.29 -6.82 -9.98
CA ILE A 169 -5.53 -5.85 -8.91
C ILE A 169 -5.72 -4.44 -9.47
N LEU A 170 -4.81 -3.98 -10.34
CA LEU A 170 -4.88 -2.62 -10.88
C LEU A 170 -6.07 -2.42 -11.82
N SER A 171 -6.45 -3.45 -12.58
CA SER A 171 -7.66 -3.45 -13.40
C SER A 171 -8.93 -3.40 -12.55
N GLU A 172 -9.05 -4.23 -11.50
CA GLU A 172 -10.23 -4.29 -10.63
C GLU A 172 -10.42 -3.05 -9.75
N LEU A 173 -9.33 -2.37 -9.39
CA LEU A 173 -9.38 -1.10 -8.64
C LEU A 173 -9.76 0.11 -9.52
N GLU A 174 -9.82 -0.08 -10.84
CA GLU A 174 -10.20 0.94 -11.82
C GLU A 174 -9.42 2.26 -11.67
N LEU A 175 -8.13 2.23 -11.35
CA LEU A 175 -7.34 3.43 -11.02
C LEU A 175 -7.03 4.36 -12.22
N GLY A 176 -7.48 3.99 -13.41
CA GLY A 176 -7.05 4.57 -14.68
C GLY A 176 -6.16 3.61 -15.46
N ASP A 177 -5.60 4.08 -16.56
CA ASP A 177 -4.66 3.27 -17.33
C ASP A 177 -3.30 3.13 -16.62
N PHE A 178 -2.62 2.01 -16.85
CA PHE A 178 -1.34 1.68 -16.21
C PHE A 178 -0.42 0.90 -17.14
N ARG A 179 0.87 0.86 -16.79
CA ARG A 179 1.90 0.04 -17.42
C ARG A 179 2.74 -0.64 -16.36
N ILE A 180 3.16 -1.88 -16.62
CA ILE A 180 4.07 -2.64 -15.79
C ILE A 180 5.41 -2.73 -16.52
N LYS A 181 6.38 -1.95 -16.07
CA LYS A 181 7.77 -2.04 -16.54
C LYS A 181 8.39 -3.31 -15.98
N VAL A 182 9.10 -4.05 -16.82
CA VAL A 182 9.85 -5.26 -16.45
C VAL A 182 11.29 -5.13 -16.92
N ASN A 183 12.21 -5.68 -16.14
CA ASN A 183 13.63 -5.85 -16.48
C ASN A 183 14.19 -7.07 -15.73
N ASP A 184 15.48 -7.37 -15.89
CA ASP A 184 16.16 -8.42 -15.14
C ASP A 184 17.54 -7.95 -14.66
N ARG A 185 17.84 -8.27 -13.40
CA ARG A 185 19.10 -7.93 -12.72
C ARG A 185 20.33 -8.37 -13.52
N ARG A 186 20.29 -9.57 -14.11
CA ARG A 186 21.39 -10.17 -14.88
C ARG A 186 21.59 -9.48 -16.22
N ILE A 187 20.53 -8.91 -16.79
CA ILE A 187 20.62 -8.07 -18.00
C ILE A 187 21.34 -6.76 -17.66
N LEU A 188 21.00 -6.11 -16.54
CA LEU A 188 21.70 -4.91 -16.06
C LEU A 188 23.18 -5.19 -15.78
N ASP A 189 23.48 -6.28 -15.06
CA ASP A 189 24.86 -6.72 -14.78
C ASP A 189 25.66 -6.92 -16.07
N GLY A 190 25.10 -7.68 -17.01
CA GLY A 190 25.77 -7.94 -18.29
C GLY A 190 25.92 -6.68 -19.14
N MET A 191 24.90 -5.83 -19.21
CA MET A 191 24.91 -4.57 -19.97
C MET A 191 25.99 -3.62 -19.46
N PHE A 192 26.09 -3.42 -18.15
CA PHE A 192 27.10 -2.55 -17.56
C PHE A 192 28.51 -3.10 -17.76
N ALA A 193 28.70 -4.42 -17.63
CA ALA A 193 29.99 -5.05 -17.90
C ALA A 193 30.44 -4.83 -19.35
N VAL A 194 29.56 -5.02 -20.34
CA VAL A 194 29.92 -4.80 -21.76
C VAL A 194 30.09 -3.33 -22.13
N CYS A 195 29.49 -2.42 -21.35
CA CYS A 195 29.71 -0.98 -21.47
C CYS A 195 31.01 -0.50 -20.79
N GLY A 196 31.73 -1.36 -20.07
CA GLY A 196 32.97 -1.02 -19.38
C GLY A 196 32.78 -0.35 -18.02
N VAL A 197 31.64 -0.58 -17.36
CA VAL A 197 31.41 -0.11 -15.98
C VAL A 197 32.22 -0.97 -15.00
N PRO A 198 33.05 -0.38 -14.12
CA PRO A 198 33.74 -1.12 -13.07
C PRO A 198 32.78 -1.76 -12.05
N ASP A 199 33.12 -2.95 -11.56
CA ASP A 199 32.30 -3.71 -10.60
C ASP A 199 32.00 -2.92 -9.30
N ASP A 200 32.96 -2.15 -8.81
CA ASP A 200 32.83 -1.32 -7.60
C ASP A 200 31.86 -0.13 -7.78
N LYS A 201 31.60 0.27 -9.03
CA LYS A 201 30.66 1.33 -9.38
C LYS A 201 29.29 0.82 -9.79
N PHE A 202 29.11 -0.49 -9.90
CA PHE A 202 27.88 -1.09 -10.40
C PHE A 202 26.62 -0.52 -9.72
N ARG A 203 26.62 -0.49 -8.37
CA ARG A 203 25.47 -0.05 -7.57
C ARG A 203 25.16 1.44 -7.75
N THR A 204 26.21 2.27 -7.77
CA THR A 204 26.05 3.72 -7.90
C THR A 204 25.55 4.08 -9.30
N ILE A 205 25.98 3.36 -10.33
CA ILE A 205 25.47 3.54 -11.69
C ILE A 205 24.03 3.04 -11.83
N CYS A 206 23.65 1.91 -11.23
CA CYS A 206 22.23 1.50 -11.18
C CYS A 206 21.35 2.58 -10.56
N SER A 207 21.78 3.14 -9.43
CA SER A 207 21.06 4.23 -8.76
C SER A 207 20.90 5.47 -9.63
N THR A 208 21.93 5.81 -10.43
CA THR A 208 21.85 6.94 -11.36
C THR A 208 20.96 6.64 -12.57
N VAL A 209 21.00 5.41 -13.12
CA VAL A 209 20.11 4.98 -14.22
C VAL A 209 18.63 4.92 -13.82
N ASP A 210 18.32 4.53 -12.57
CA ASP A 210 16.93 4.55 -12.04
C ASP A 210 16.29 5.95 -12.15
N LYS A 211 17.09 7.01 -12.08
CA LYS A 211 16.62 8.40 -12.14
C LYS A 211 16.13 8.81 -13.53
N LEU A 212 16.32 8.00 -14.58
CA LEU A 212 15.73 8.23 -15.90
C LEU A 212 14.19 8.25 -15.87
N ASP A 213 13.58 7.77 -14.78
CA ASP A 213 12.14 7.93 -14.54
C ASP A 213 11.70 9.39 -14.32
N LYS A 214 12.63 10.27 -13.92
CA LYS A 214 12.35 11.66 -13.51
C LYS A 214 13.29 12.70 -14.12
N MET A 215 14.45 12.29 -14.62
CA MET A 215 15.51 13.16 -15.13
C MET A 215 15.76 12.90 -16.61
N SER A 216 16.26 13.92 -17.30
CA SER A 216 16.70 13.78 -18.68
C SER A 216 17.91 12.84 -18.77
N TRP A 217 18.14 12.27 -19.96
CA TRP A 217 19.35 11.49 -20.22
C TRP A 217 20.61 12.34 -20.01
N GLU A 218 20.57 13.61 -20.40
CA GLU A 218 21.69 14.54 -20.29
C GLU A 218 22.10 14.76 -18.82
N ASP A 219 21.13 14.91 -17.93
CA ASP A 219 21.37 15.08 -16.49
C ASP A 219 21.92 13.78 -15.88
N VAL A 220 21.32 12.63 -16.24
CA VAL A 220 21.76 11.31 -15.78
C VAL A 220 23.18 11.00 -16.25
N ARG A 221 23.50 11.28 -17.52
CA ARG A 221 24.87 11.18 -18.07
C ARG A 221 25.84 12.07 -17.32
N SER A 222 25.46 13.33 -17.07
CA SER A 222 26.30 14.29 -16.34
C SER A 222 26.60 13.80 -14.92
N GLU A 223 25.63 13.22 -14.22
CA GLU A 223 25.84 12.63 -12.89
C GLU A 223 26.79 11.43 -12.95
N MET A 224 26.60 10.50 -13.90
CA MET A 224 27.48 9.33 -14.06
C MET A 224 28.95 9.74 -14.26
N VAL A 225 29.19 10.74 -15.11
CA VAL A 225 30.55 11.18 -15.44
C VAL A 225 31.14 12.05 -14.33
N LYS A 226 30.44 13.11 -13.91
CA LYS A 226 31.01 14.13 -13.02
C LYS A 226 31.00 13.73 -11.55
N GLU A 227 29.96 13.03 -11.10
CA GLU A 227 29.79 12.70 -9.68
C GLU A 227 30.22 11.27 -9.36
N LYS A 228 29.94 10.31 -10.25
CA LYS A 228 30.31 8.90 -10.06
C LYS A 228 31.66 8.54 -10.69
N GLY A 229 32.23 9.43 -11.51
CA GLY A 229 33.53 9.25 -12.15
C GLY A 229 33.55 8.12 -13.17
N LEU A 230 32.44 7.86 -13.86
CA LEU A 230 32.39 6.93 -14.99
C LEU A 230 33.02 7.60 -16.24
N SER A 231 33.61 6.82 -17.15
CA SER A 231 34.13 7.38 -18.40
C SER A 231 32.99 7.85 -19.31
N GLU A 232 33.26 8.85 -20.15
CA GLU A 232 32.25 9.36 -21.09
C GLU A 232 31.83 8.28 -22.08
N GLU A 233 32.78 7.47 -22.55
CA GLU A 233 32.52 6.37 -23.47
C GLU A 233 31.57 5.33 -22.86
N ALA A 234 31.81 4.94 -21.60
CA ALA A 234 30.95 3.97 -20.92
C ALA A 234 29.54 4.55 -20.70
N ALA A 235 29.44 5.81 -20.29
CA ALA A 235 28.17 6.50 -20.13
C ALA A 235 27.39 6.56 -21.47
N ASP A 236 28.06 6.89 -22.57
CA ASP A 236 27.43 6.96 -23.89
C ASP A 236 26.97 5.58 -24.39
N GLN A 237 27.73 4.52 -24.10
CA GLN A 237 27.33 3.14 -24.41
C GLN A 237 26.09 2.71 -23.62
N ILE A 238 26.03 3.00 -22.31
CA ILE A 238 24.82 2.75 -21.50
C ILE A 238 23.62 3.46 -22.13
N GLY A 239 23.80 4.70 -22.58
CA GLY A 239 22.77 5.49 -23.24
C GLY A 239 22.20 4.85 -24.50
N GLN A 240 22.97 4.05 -25.23
CA GLN A 240 22.46 3.36 -26.42
C GLN A 240 21.41 2.30 -26.07
N TYR A 241 21.55 1.65 -24.90
CA TYR A 241 20.62 0.63 -24.43
C TYR A 241 19.43 1.22 -23.66
N VAL A 242 19.67 2.11 -22.69
CA VAL A 242 18.61 2.57 -21.76
C VAL A 242 17.64 3.58 -22.37
N ARG A 243 17.96 4.16 -23.53
CA ARG A 243 17.07 5.09 -24.26
C ARG A 243 16.12 4.37 -25.23
N GLY A 244 16.30 3.08 -25.47
CA GLY A 244 15.50 2.28 -26.39
C GLY A 244 14.39 1.49 -25.67
N MET A 245 13.22 1.40 -26.30
CA MET A 245 12.29 0.29 -26.05
C MET A 245 12.66 -0.85 -27.00
N ASP A 246 13.49 -1.77 -26.51
CA ASP A 246 13.94 -2.90 -27.30
C ASP A 246 13.15 -4.17 -27.02
N LEU A 247 13.02 -5.01 -28.04
CA LEU A 247 12.50 -6.36 -27.89
C LEU A 247 13.63 -7.24 -27.36
N ALA A 248 13.36 -8.13 -26.40
CA ALA A 248 14.37 -9.07 -25.88
C ALA A 248 15.08 -9.85 -27.01
N GLU A 249 14.37 -10.16 -28.10
CA GLU A 249 14.94 -10.85 -29.27
C GLU A 249 15.97 -10.01 -30.03
N ARG A 250 15.81 -8.68 -30.07
CA ARG A 250 16.82 -7.80 -30.71
C ARG A 250 18.09 -7.75 -29.86
N LEU A 251 17.95 -7.66 -28.54
CA LEU A 251 19.09 -7.65 -27.62
C LEU A 251 19.83 -9.00 -27.59
N LEU A 252 19.14 -10.11 -27.83
CA LEU A 252 19.78 -11.42 -28.01
C LEU A 252 20.67 -11.48 -29.26
N GLN A 253 20.35 -10.68 -30.28
CA GLN A 253 21.14 -10.58 -31.53
C GLN A 253 22.21 -9.47 -31.45
N ASP A 254 22.24 -8.68 -30.38
CA ASP A 254 23.22 -7.63 -30.19
C ASP A 254 24.63 -8.20 -29.98
N ALA A 255 25.60 -7.68 -30.73
CA ALA A 255 26.95 -8.23 -30.79
C ALA A 255 27.73 -8.11 -29.46
N LYS A 256 27.36 -7.18 -28.57
CA LYS A 256 27.99 -7.02 -27.26
C LYS A 256 27.25 -7.80 -26.19
N MET A 257 25.92 -7.66 -26.12
CA MET A 257 25.10 -8.34 -25.11
C MET A 257 25.19 -9.87 -25.22
N SER A 258 25.27 -10.40 -26.44
CA SER A 258 25.44 -11.84 -26.68
C SER A 258 26.76 -12.42 -26.14
N GLN A 259 27.76 -11.58 -25.83
CA GLN A 259 29.01 -12.01 -25.20
C GLN A 259 28.87 -12.23 -23.70
N SER A 260 27.86 -11.62 -23.06
CA SER A 260 27.60 -11.79 -21.63
C SER A 260 26.67 -12.98 -21.37
N LYS A 261 27.23 -14.03 -20.75
CA LYS A 261 26.45 -15.22 -20.34
C LYS A 261 25.28 -14.86 -19.41
N GLN A 262 25.48 -13.89 -18.51
CA GLN A 262 24.44 -13.43 -17.59
C GLN A 262 23.33 -12.68 -18.33
N ALA A 263 23.67 -11.77 -19.24
CA ALA A 263 22.68 -11.07 -20.04
C ALA A 263 21.89 -12.05 -20.92
N CYS A 264 22.55 -13.02 -21.55
CA CYS A 264 21.88 -14.04 -22.36
C CYS A 264 20.88 -14.87 -21.56
N ALA A 265 21.25 -15.28 -20.33
CA ALA A 265 20.35 -16.00 -19.44
C ALA A 265 19.13 -15.16 -19.07
N GLY A 266 19.34 -13.89 -18.67
CA GLY A 266 18.25 -12.97 -18.36
C GLY A 266 17.33 -12.70 -19.56
N LEU A 267 17.89 -12.49 -20.76
CA LEU A 267 17.11 -12.28 -21.99
C LEU A 267 16.31 -13.51 -22.41
N THR A 268 16.87 -14.71 -22.20
CA THR A 268 16.16 -15.98 -22.45
C THR A 268 14.96 -16.12 -21.51
N ASP A 269 15.16 -15.83 -20.22
CA ASP A 269 14.09 -15.82 -19.24
C ASP A 269 13.02 -14.76 -19.55
N MET A 270 13.43 -13.56 -20.00
CA MET A 270 12.49 -12.54 -20.46
C MET A 270 11.67 -13.01 -21.66
N LYS A 271 12.29 -13.69 -22.65
CA LYS A 271 11.55 -14.27 -23.77
C LYS A 271 10.51 -15.30 -23.30
N GLN A 272 10.89 -16.18 -22.37
CA GLN A 272 9.98 -17.16 -21.79
C GLN A 272 8.84 -16.47 -21.03
N LEU A 273 9.14 -15.46 -20.23
CA LEU A 273 8.16 -14.66 -19.50
C LEU A 273 7.11 -14.04 -20.43
N PHE A 274 7.53 -13.37 -21.50
CA PHE A 274 6.60 -12.75 -22.45
C PHE A 274 5.70 -13.79 -23.14
N SER A 275 6.18 -15.01 -23.39
CA SER A 275 5.33 -16.09 -23.92
C SER A 275 4.22 -16.49 -22.96
N TYR A 276 4.49 -16.54 -21.64
CA TYR A 276 3.48 -16.83 -20.63
C TYR A 276 2.51 -15.66 -20.42
N LEU A 277 3.02 -14.42 -20.45
CA LEU A 277 2.19 -13.22 -20.37
C LEU A 277 1.21 -13.11 -21.56
N GLN A 278 1.60 -13.62 -22.73
CA GLN A 278 0.72 -13.71 -23.90
C GLN A 278 -0.43 -14.68 -23.64
N LEU A 279 -0.15 -15.85 -23.04
CA LEU A 279 -1.18 -16.81 -22.64
C LEU A 279 -2.13 -16.22 -21.59
N PHE A 280 -1.61 -15.41 -20.67
CA PHE A 280 -2.38 -14.70 -19.66
C PHE A 280 -3.12 -13.46 -20.18
N GLN A 281 -2.88 -13.07 -21.43
CA GLN A 281 -3.47 -11.93 -22.11
C GLN A 281 -3.24 -10.61 -21.36
N VAL A 282 -1.99 -10.36 -20.95
CA VAL A 282 -1.59 -9.13 -20.23
C VAL A 282 -0.43 -8.37 -20.88
N THR A 283 0.03 -8.82 -22.05
CA THR A 283 1.20 -8.23 -22.75
C THR A 283 0.99 -6.79 -23.17
N ASP A 284 -0.25 -6.33 -23.36
CA ASP A 284 -0.57 -4.95 -23.69
C ASP A 284 -0.24 -3.96 -22.55
N LYS A 285 -0.16 -4.46 -21.30
CA LYS A 285 0.21 -3.66 -20.13
C LYS A 285 1.68 -3.80 -19.73
N VAL A 286 2.42 -4.77 -20.27
CA VAL A 286 3.79 -5.08 -19.83
C VAL A 286 4.81 -4.51 -20.82
N VAL A 287 5.76 -3.73 -20.32
CA VAL A 287 6.79 -3.05 -21.12
C VAL A 287 8.17 -3.49 -20.64
N PHE A 288 8.99 -4.03 -21.55
CA PHE A 288 10.39 -4.29 -21.25
C PHE A 288 11.17 -2.99 -21.31
N ASP A 289 11.75 -2.58 -20.18
CA ASP A 289 12.37 -1.27 -19.98
C ASP A 289 13.73 -1.42 -19.26
N LEU A 290 14.82 -1.22 -20.01
CA LEU A 290 16.19 -1.33 -19.48
C LEU A 290 16.55 -0.19 -18.52
N SER A 291 15.78 0.90 -18.49
CA SER A 291 15.97 1.98 -17.51
C SER A 291 15.49 1.57 -16.11
N LEU A 292 14.69 0.50 -16.00
CA LEU A 292 14.25 -0.02 -14.70
C LEU A 292 15.42 -0.72 -14.01
N ALA A 293 16.15 0.04 -13.21
CA ALA A 293 17.24 -0.43 -12.35
C ALA A 293 16.87 -0.34 -10.86
N ARG A 294 15.58 -0.15 -10.56
CA ARG A 294 15.05 -0.05 -9.19
C ARG A 294 15.12 -1.41 -8.50
N GLY A 295 15.56 -1.45 -7.25
CA GLY A 295 15.51 -2.69 -6.52
C GLY A 295 16.22 -2.63 -5.19
N LEU A 296 15.69 -3.37 -4.21
CA LEU A 296 16.45 -3.68 -3.01
C LEU A 296 17.63 -4.57 -3.41
N ASP A 297 18.75 -4.43 -2.71
CA ASP A 297 20.03 -5.10 -3.00
C ASP A 297 19.94 -6.65 -3.14
N TYR A 298 18.79 -7.23 -2.78
CA TYR A 298 18.53 -8.66 -2.79
C TYR A 298 17.94 -9.24 -4.09
N TYR A 299 17.54 -8.42 -5.09
CA TYR A 299 17.03 -8.98 -6.35
C TYR A 299 18.13 -9.66 -7.18
N THR A 300 17.76 -10.76 -7.82
CA THR A 300 18.66 -11.71 -8.51
C THR A 300 18.21 -12.11 -9.91
N GLY A 301 16.97 -11.81 -10.28
CA GLY A 301 16.39 -12.10 -11.59
C GLY A 301 15.48 -10.96 -12.03
N VAL A 302 14.25 -11.27 -12.42
CA VAL A 302 13.30 -10.25 -12.87
C VAL A 302 13.02 -9.20 -11.81
N ILE A 303 12.77 -7.99 -12.28
CA ILE A 303 12.39 -6.81 -11.51
C ILE A 303 11.23 -6.17 -12.26
N TYR A 304 10.23 -5.68 -11.54
CA TYR A 304 9.11 -5.00 -12.15
C TYR A 304 8.54 -3.88 -11.31
N GLU A 305 7.97 -2.91 -12.01
CA GLU A 305 7.36 -1.72 -11.44
C GLU A 305 6.12 -1.33 -12.25
N ALA A 306 4.98 -1.20 -11.57
CA ALA A 306 3.75 -0.70 -12.17
C ALA A 306 3.61 0.80 -11.94
N ILE A 307 3.34 1.55 -13.01
CA ILE A 307 3.07 2.99 -13.00
C ILE A 307 1.71 3.26 -13.64
N LEU A 308 1.01 4.29 -13.17
CA LEU A 308 -0.19 4.77 -13.87
C LEU A 308 0.25 5.60 -15.10
N THR A 309 -0.59 5.70 -16.14
CA THR A 309 -0.24 6.40 -17.40
C THR A 309 -1.09 7.63 -17.69
N GLN A 310 -2.27 7.78 -17.07
CA GLN A 310 -3.15 8.93 -17.30
C GLN A 310 -3.06 10.00 -16.21
N THR A 311 -2.89 11.24 -16.66
CA THR A 311 -3.01 12.49 -15.92
C THR A 311 -4.42 13.05 -16.08
N GLY A 312 -5.23 12.97 -15.02
CA GLY A 312 -6.23 14.02 -14.79
C GLY A 312 -5.54 15.23 -14.15
N PRO A 313 -6.07 16.46 -14.25
CA PRO A 313 -5.58 17.55 -13.43
C PRO A 313 -5.68 17.09 -11.97
N VAL A 314 -4.55 17.06 -11.26
CA VAL A 314 -4.51 16.81 -9.83
C VAL A 314 -4.44 18.17 -9.16
N PRO A 315 -5.55 18.81 -8.77
CA PRO A 315 -5.48 19.82 -7.75
C PRO A 315 -5.05 19.09 -6.48
N VAL A 316 -3.80 19.29 -6.08
CA VAL A 316 -3.40 19.05 -4.70
C VAL A 316 -4.32 19.93 -3.86
N ALA A 317 -5.23 19.32 -3.11
CA ALA A 317 -6.08 20.05 -2.19
C ALA A 317 -5.15 20.88 -1.29
N ALA A 318 -5.22 22.20 -1.44
CA ALA A 318 -4.57 23.14 -0.56
C ALA A 318 -5.11 22.88 0.85
N ALA A 319 -4.34 22.17 1.67
CA ALA A 319 -4.59 22.15 3.10
C ALA A 319 -4.49 23.60 3.56
N GLN A 320 -5.59 24.11 4.11
CA GLN A 320 -5.70 25.41 4.73
C GLN A 320 -4.57 25.59 5.74
N ASN A 321 -3.51 26.27 5.35
CA ASN A 321 -2.56 26.98 6.20
C ASN A 321 -1.76 27.89 5.26
N GLY A 322 -2.11 29.18 5.28
CA GLY A 322 -1.57 30.17 4.35
C GLY A 322 -0.05 30.21 4.32
N ALA A 323 0.53 29.80 3.18
CA ALA A 323 1.86 30.18 2.75
C ALA A 323 2.02 29.92 1.24
N GLY A 324 2.01 31.02 0.47
CA GLY A 324 2.74 31.16 -0.80
C GLY A 324 2.33 30.27 -1.98
N GLU A 325 1.62 30.87 -2.95
CA GLU A 325 1.45 30.35 -4.29
C GLU A 325 2.80 30.18 -5.00
N LYS A 326 3.21 28.92 -5.20
CA LYS A 326 4.01 28.51 -6.35
C LYS A 326 3.25 27.40 -7.06
N ALA A 327 2.90 27.63 -8.32
CA ALA A 327 2.32 26.63 -9.20
C ALA A 327 3.31 25.44 -9.28
N GLU A 328 2.94 24.31 -8.69
CA GLU A 328 3.73 23.09 -8.76
C GLU A 328 3.53 22.42 -10.13
N GLU A 329 4.65 22.12 -10.78
CA GLU A 329 4.77 21.30 -11.98
C GLU A 329 4.00 19.97 -11.82
N GLY A 330 3.39 19.49 -12.91
CA GLY A 330 2.56 18.30 -12.93
C GLY A 330 3.18 17.12 -12.20
N VAL A 331 2.40 16.52 -11.28
CA VAL A 331 2.80 15.36 -10.48
C VAL A 331 3.26 14.24 -11.40
N SER A 332 4.56 13.92 -11.39
CA SER A 332 5.09 12.75 -12.09
C SER A 332 4.35 11.50 -11.61
N VAL A 333 3.83 10.71 -12.54
CA VAL A 333 3.01 9.54 -12.23
C VAL A 333 3.87 8.48 -11.52
N GLY A 334 3.68 8.32 -10.22
CA GLY A 334 4.55 7.46 -9.43
C GLY A 334 4.10 6.00 -9.39
N SER A 335 5.04 5.11 -9.07
CA SER A 335 4.86 3.67 -8.87
C SER A 335 3.71 3.26 -7.94
N VAL A 336 2.88 2.31 -8.36
CA VAL A 336 1.74 1.76 -7.61
C VAL A 336 1.89 0.29 -7.26
N ALA A 337 2.90 -0.40 -7.81
CA ALA A 337 3.32 -1.72 -7.38
C ALA A 337 4.78 -1.95 -7.79
N GLY A 338 5.49 -2.80 -7.07
CA GLY A 338 6.85 -3.19 -7.43
C GLY A 338 7.23 -4.54 -6.84
N GLY A 339 8.15 -5.24 -7.49
CA GLY A 339 8.54 -6.58 -7.08
C GLY A 339 9.66 -7.16 -7.93
N GLY A 340 9.93 -8.44 -7.72
CA GLY A 340 10.97 -9.16 -8.43
C GLY A 340 11.37 -10.48 -7.79
N ARG A 341 12.38 -11.12 -8.38
CA ARG A 341 12.94 -12.41 -7.93
C ARG A 341 14.19 -12.23 -7.06
N TYR A 342 14.25 -12.91 -5.92
CA TYR A 342 15.26 -12.71 -4.88
C TYR A 342 15.74 -14.04 -4.24
N ASP A 343 16.33 -14.92 -5.03
CA ASP A 343 16.66 -16.30 -4.65
C ASP A 343 17.75 -16.44 -3.56
N GLY A 344 18.49 -15.36 -3.29
CA GLY A 344 19.57 -15.34 -2.31
C GLY A 344 19.14 -15.05 -0.87
N LEU A 345 17.98 -14.40 -0.66
CA LEU A 345 17.66 -13.77 0.62
C LEU A 345 17.45 -14.78 1.75
N VAL A 346 16.71 -15.87 1.48
CA VAL A 346 16.44 -16.93 2.48
C VAL A 346 17.73 -17.63 2.90
N GLY A 347 18.65 -17.84 1.95
CA GLY A 347 19.95 -18.44 2.21
C GLY A 347 20.82 -17.65 3.18
N MET A 348 20.58 -16.34 3.35
CA MET A 348 21.27 -15.52 4.34
C MET A 348 20.80 -15.78 5.78
N PHE A 349 19.65 -16.45 5.97
CA PHE A 349 19.08 -16.78 7.28
C PHE A 349 19.17 -18.27 7.62
N ASP A 350 19.30 -19.15 6.61
CA ASP A 350 19.47 -20.58 6.87
C ASP A 350 20.92 -20.88 7.33
N PRO A 351 21.13 -21.57 8.47
CA PRO A 351 22.48 -21.84 8.99
C PRO A 351 23.38 -22.65 8.05
N LYS A 352 22.81 -23.37 7.08
CA LYS A 352 23.55 -24.15 6.08
C LYS A 352 23.64 -23.43 4.74
N GLY A 353 23.18 -22.18 4.65
CA GLY A 353 23.17 -21.40 3.41
C GLY A 353 22.23 -21.96 2.34
N ARG A 354 21.26 -22.80 2.71
CA ARG A 354 20.33 -23.40 1.76
C ARG A 354 19.46 -22.31 1.13
N LYS A 355 19.53 -22.21 -0.20
CA LYS A 355 18.71 -21.28 -0.97
C LYS A 355 17.28 -21.79 -1.08
N VAL A 356 16.34 -20.86 -0.98
CA VAL A 356 14.93 -21.07 -1.35
C VAL A 356 14.63 -19.97 -2.36
N PRO A 357 14.45 -20.30 -3.66
CA PRO A 357 14.09 -19.32 -4.67
C PRO A 357 12.78 -18.64 -4.32
N CYS A 358 12.70 -17.33 -4.53
CA CYS A 358 11.52 -16.53 -4.20
C CYS A 358 11.26 -15.48 -5.28
N VAL A 359 10.00 -15.26 -5.60
CA VAL A 359 9.55 -14.12 -6.41
C VAL A 359 8.28 -13.55 -5.80
N GLY A 360 8.11 -12.24 -5.84
CA GLY A 360 6.91 -11.63 -5.31
C GLY A 360 6.79 -10.14 -5.60
N VAL A 361 5.66 -9.60 -5.16
CA VAL A 361 5.22 -8.24 -5.46
C VAL A 361 4.64 -7.56 -4.23
N SER A 362 4.85 -6.25 -4.14
CA SER A 362 4.25 -5.36 -3.15
C SER A 362 3.38 -4.32 -3.87
N ILE A 363 2.11 -4.19 -3.47
CA ILE A 363 1.24 -3.12 -3.95
C ILE A 363 1.50 -1.85 -3.12
N GLY A 364 1.80 -0.74 -3.82
CA GLY A 364 1.99 0.61 -3.26
C GLY A 364 0.68 1.23 -2.80
N ILE A 365 0.09 0.63 -1.78
CA ILE A 365 -1.32 0.81 -1.41
C ILE A 365 -1.67 2.22 -0.93
N GLU A 366 -0.75 2.98 -0.34
CA GLU A 366 -1.06 4.35 0.10
C GLU A 366 -1.39 5.26 -1.08
N ARG A 367 -0.73 5.08 -2.23
CA ARG A 367 -1.04 5.84 -3.45
C ARG A 367 -2.41 5.44 -4.01
N VAL A 368 -2.72 4.15 -3.97
CA VAL A 368 -4.04 3.63 -4.33
C VAL A 368 -5.12 4.27 -3.45
N PHE A 369 -4.93 4.31 -2.14
CA PHE A 369 -5.87 4.95 -1.22
C PHE A 369 -6.07 6.43 -1.55
N SER A 370 -5.00 7.19 -1.80
CA SER A 370 -5.13 8.60 -2.17
C SER A 370 -5.95 8.82 -3.45
N ILE A 371 -5.75 7.98 -4.47
CA ILE A 371 -6.53 8.07 -5.73
C ILE A 371 -8.00 7.70 -5.48
N MET A 372 -8.25 6.65 -4.70
CA MET A 372 -9.62 6.21 -4.39
C MET A 372 -10.36 7.23 -3.50
N GLU A 373 -9.66 7.87 -2.56
CA GLU A 373 -10.18 8.99 -1.76
C GLU A 373 -10.56 10.18 -2.65
N GLN A 374 -9.69 10.57 -3.58
CA GLN A 374 -9.98 11.65 -4.54
C GLN A 374 -11.17 11.32 -5.46
N LYS A 375 -11.24 10.08 -5.98
CA LYS A 375 -12.40 9.62 -6.77
C LYS A 375 -13.70 9.67 -5.97
N ALA A 376 -13.65 9.27 -4.70
CA ALA A 376 -14.80 9.32 -3.81
C ALA A 376 -15.19 10.75 -3.42
N GLU A 377 -14.27 11.71 -3.42
CA GLU A 377 -14.56 13.14 -3.22
C GLU A 377 -15.10 13.82 -4.48
N ALA A 378 -14.67 13.39 -5.66
CA ALA A 378 -15.18 13.87 -6.94
C ALA A 378 -16.56 13.28 -7.29
N SER A 379 -16.89 12.11 -6.73
CA SER A 379 -18.22 11.49 -6.90
C SER A 379 -19.28 12.21 -6.04
N ALA A 380 -20.49 12.34 -6.58
CA ALA A 380 -21.65 12.77 -5.80
C ALA A 380 -22.18 11.68 -4.85
N GLU A 381 -21.67 10.45 -4.98
CA GLU A 381 -22.06 9.33 -4.14
C GLU A 381 -21.46 9.43 -2.74
N LYS A 382 -22.32 9.22 -1.74
CA LYS A 382 -21.93 9.24 -0.35
C LYS A 382 -21.28 7.91 0.02
N VAL A 383 -20.00 7.97 0.41
CA VAL A 383 -19.32 6.81 1.02
C VAL A 383 -19.96 6.53 2.37
N ARG A 384 -20.61 5.38 2.50
CA ARG A 384 -21.13 4.89 3.78
C ARG A 384 -19.97 4.45 4.66
N THR A 385 -20.05 4.79 5.94
CA THR A 385 -19.04 4.42 6.95
C THR A 385 -19.56 3.36 7.93
N THR A 386 -20.78 2.88 7.70
CA THR A 386 -21.43 1.78 8.44
C THR A 386 -22.19 0.91 7.46
N GLU A 387 -22.39 -0.35 7.85
CA GLU A 387 -23.11 -1.35 7.05
C GLU A 387 -24.55 -1.55 7.53
N THR A 388 -25.09 -0.63 8.32
CA THR A 388 -26.41 -0.77 8.95
C THR A 388 -27.51 -0.87 7.88
N GLN A 389 -28.27 -1.96 7.93
CA GLN A 389 -29.32 -2.30 6.97
C GLN A 389 -30.64 -1.66 7.35
N VAL A 390 -30.94 -1.56 8.66
CA VAL A 390 -32.22 -1.06 9.15
C VAL A 390 -32.08 -0.30 10.46
N MET A 391 -32.80 0.80 10.60
CA MET A 391 -32.98 1.48 11.88
C MET A 391 -34.33 1.09 12.50
N VAL A 392 -34.34 0.65 13.75
CA VAL A 392 -35.57 0.46 14.52
C VAL A 392 -36.01 1.79 15.12
N ALA A 393 -37.22 2.22 14.76
CA ALA A 393 -37.75 3.53 15.10
C ALA A 393 -39.15 3.45 15.68
N SER A 394 -39.59 4.52 16.33
CA SER A 394 -41.02 4.75 16.61
C SER A 394 -41.30 6.24 16.74
N ALA A 395 -42.55 6.64 16.43
CA ALA A 395 -43.01 8.02 16.59
C ALA A 395 -43.65 8.27 17.97
N GLN A 396 -44.25 7.23 18.54
CA GLN A 396 -44.94 7.29 19.83
C GLN A 396 -43.94 7.21 21.00
N LYS A 397 -44.39 7.67 22.17
CA LYS A 397 -43.61 7.64 23.41
C LYS A 397 -43.68 6.26 24.06
N ASN A 398 -42.79 5.99 25.02
CA ASN A 398 -42.77 4.79 25.87
C ASN A 398 -42.56 3.45 25.12
N LEU A 399 -42.07 3.48 23.88
CA LEU A 399 -41.78 2.30 23.07
C LEU A 399 -40.29 1.92 23.05
N LEU A 400 -39.46 2.45 23.96
CA LEU A 400 -38.03 2.12 23.99
C LEU A 400 -37.80 0.61 24.18
N GLU A 401 -38.50 -0.02 25.12
CA GLU A 401 -38.34 -1.46 25.40
C GLU A 401 -38.70 -2.31 24.19
N GLU A 402 -39.77 -1.95 23.47
CA GLU A 402 -40.17 -2.62 22.23
C GLU A 402 -39.14 -2.45 21.12
N ARG A 403 -38.60 -1.23 20.94
CA ARG A 403 -37.52 -0.98 19.97
C ARG A 403 -36.28 -1.79 20.32
N LEU A 404 -35.89 -1.85 21.60
CA LEU A 404 -34.74 -2.63 22.05
C LEU A 404 -34.96 -4.13 21.82
N ARG A 405 -36.15 -4.64 22.12
CA ARG A 405 -36.51 -6.05 21.88
C ARG A 405 -36.41 -6.40 20.39
N LEU A 406 -37.01 -5.59 19.51
CA LEU A 406 -36.93 -5.82 18.08
C LEU A 406 -35.49 -5.70 17.55
N THR A 407 -34.72 -4.72 18.03
CA THR A 407 -33.31 -4.55 17.62
C THR A 407 -32.50 -5.79 18.01
N ALA A 408 -32.70 -6.33 19.21
CA ALA A 408 -32.06 -7.57 19.65
C ALA A 408 -32.48 -8.79 18.82
N GLU A 409 -33.77 -8.91 18.46
CA GLU A 409 -34.26 -9.95 17.55
C GLU A 409 -33.55 -9.89 16.18
N LEU A 410 -33.40 -8.68 15.63
CA LEU A 410 -32.72 -8.46 14.36
C LEU A 410 -31.22 -8.80 14.45
N TRP A 411 -30.53 -8.39 15.51
CA TRP A 411 -29.13 -8.78 15.75
C TRP A 411 -28.96 -10.29 15.90
N ASN A 412 -29.84 -10.96 16.65
CA ASN A 412 -29.83 -12.43 16.80
C ASN A 412 -30.07 -13.17 15.47
N ALA A 413 -30.70 -12.50 14.50
CA ALA A 413 -30.91 -13.02 13.15
C ALA A 413 -29.79 -12.65 12.14
N GLY A 414 -28.73 -11.99 12.61
CA GLY A 414 -27.60 -11.53 11.80
C GLY A 414 -27.87 -10.28 10.97
N ILE A 415 -28.94 -9.53 11.27
CA ILE A 415 -29.24 -8.26 10.60
C ILE A 415 -28.47 -7.13 11.28
N LYS A 416 -27.83 -6.28 10.48
CA LYS A 416 -27.12 -5.08 10.94
C LYS A 416 -28.15 -3.99 11.24
N ALA A 417 -28.65 -3.96 12.47
CA ALA A 417 -29.68 -3.02 12.92
C ALA A 417 -29.14 -1.97 13.89
N GLU A 418 -29.77 -0.80 13.95
CA GLU A 418 -29.48 0.24 14.94
C GLU A 418 -30.76 0.81 15.56
N VAL A 419 -30.64 1.41 16.75
CA VAL A 419 -31.72 2.14 17.44
C VAL A 419 -31.16 3.42 18.04
N MET A 420 -31.90 4.52 17.94
CA MET A 420 -31.48 5.78 18.56
C MET A 420 -31.50 5.66 20.09
N TYR A 421 -30.40 6.03 20.75
CA TYR A 421 -30.25 6.01 22.21
C TYR A 421 -31.01 7.14 22.92
N LYS A 422 -32.32 7.20 22.70
CA LYS A 422 -33.26 8.10 23.35
C LYS A 422 -34.49 7.33 23.76
N LYS A 423 -35.09 7.67 24.90
CA LYS A 423 -36.37 7.08 25.33
C LYS A 423 -37.48 7.39 24.31
N ASN A 424 -37.62 8.67 23.95
CA ASN A 424 -38.69 9.18 23.09
C ASN A 424 -38.13 10.04 21.93
N PRO A 425 -37.42 9.46 20.96
CA PRO A 425 -36.94 10.17 19.78
C PRO A 425 -38.09 10.65 18.90
N LYS A 426 -37.92 11.79 18.21
CA LYS A 426 -38.87 12.22 17.17
C LYS A 426 -38.64 11.37 15.92
N LEU A 427 -39.71 10.98 15.21
CA LEU A 427 -39.58 10.20 13.97
C LEU A 427 -38.71 10.94 12.94
N LEU A 428 -38.93 12.24 12.77
CA LEU A 428 -38.13 13.06 11.85
C LEU A 428 -36.61 12.98 12.14
N SER A 429 -36.19 13.03 13.41
CA SER A 429 -34.77 12.91 13.76
C SER A 429 -34.18 11.52 13.47
N GLN A 430 -35.01 10.48 13.51
CA GLN A 430 -34.58 9.12 13.19
C GLN A 430 -34.41 8.95 11.67
N LEU A 431 -35.36 9.49 10.88
CA LEU A 431 -35.27 9.51 9.41
C LEU A 431 -34.07 10.33 8.93
N GLN A 432 -33.85 11.52 9.50
CA GLN A 432 -32.67 12.35 9.17
C GLN A 432 -31.37 11.60 9.45
N HIS A 433 -31.28 10.88 10.57
CA HIS A 433 -30.10 10.09 10.88
C HIS A 433 -29.87 8.97 9.84
N CYS A 434 -30.93 8.35 9.33
CA CYS A 434 -30.82 7.36 8.27
C CYS A 434 -30.34 7.97 6.95
N GLU A 435 -30.85 9.14 6.56
CA GLU A 435 -30.38 9.89 5.38
C GLU A 435 -28.90 10.32 5.55
N ASP A 436 -28.55 10.80 6.74
CA ASP A 436 -27.19 11.22 7.09
C ASP A 436 -26.19 10.06 7.18
N SER A 437 -26.65 8.83 7.44
CA SER A 437 -25.78 7.65 7.58
C SER A 437 -25.90 6.68 6.38
N GLY A 438 -26.82 6.95 5.45
CA GLY A 438 -27.11 6.09 4.30
C GLY A 438 -27.82 4.78 4.65
N ILE A 439 -28.52 4.71 5.79
CA ILE A 439 -29.27 3.50 6.18
C ILE A 439 -30.48 3.36 5.24
N PRO A 440 -30.67 2.22 4.56
CA PRO A 440 -31.68 2.12 3.50
C PRO A 440 -33.10 1.91 4.03
N LEU A 441 -33.27 1.31 5.21
CA LEU A 441 -34.57 0.91 5.76
C LEU A 441 -34.82 1.44 7.17
N VAL A 442 -36.09 1.64 7.52
CA VAL A 442 -36.54 1.96 8.88
C VAL A 442 -37.70 1.06 9.27
N ALA A 443 -37.53 0.30 10.35
CA ALA A 443 -38.56 -0.53 10.96
C ALA A 443 -39.29 0.27 12.04
N ILE A 444 -40.48 0.77 11.72
CA ILE A 444 -41.26 1.68 12.57
C ILE A 444 -42.26 0.87 13.41
N LEU A 445 -42.16 1.02 14.73
CA LEU A 445 -43.09 0.48 15.71
C LEU A 445 -44.12 1.52 16.15
N GLY A 446 -45.35 1.06 16.37
CA GLY A 446 -46.43 1.79 17.03
C GLY A 446 -47.29 0.82 17.83
N GLU A 447 -48.09 1.35 18.76
CA GLU A 447 -48.95 0.56 19.63
C GLU A 447 -49.96 -0.29 18.86
N GLN A 448 -50.47 0.20 17.72
CA GLN A 448 -51.40 -0.56 16.89
C GLN A 448 -50.68 -1.65 16.12
N GLU A 449 -49.53 -1.33 15.51
CA GLU A 449 -48.69 -2.30 14.80
C GLU A 449 -48.25 -3.46 15.72
N LEU A 450 -47.93 -3.16 16.98
CA LEU A 450 -47.61 -4.17 17.99
C LEU A 450 -48.79 -5.09 18.32
N LYS A 451 -50.01 -4.56 18.42
CA LYS A 451 -51.23 -5.36 18.63
C LYS A 451 -51.53 -6.25 17.43
N ASP A 452 -51.29 -5.74 16.24
CA ASP A 452 -51.54 -6.45 14.98
C ASP A 452 -50.42 -7.42 14.59
N GLY A 453 -49.31 -7.44 15.35
CA GLY A 453 -48.16 -8.31 15.11
C GLY A 453 -47.38 -7.95 13.85
N VAL A 454 -47.42 -6.68 13.44
CA VAL A 454 -46.77 -6.15 12.24
C VAL A 454 -45.73 -5.08 12.60
N VAL A 455 -44.86 -4.77 11.64
CA VAL A 455 -43.90 -3.68 11.69
C VAL A 455 -44.01 -2.93 10.38
N LYS A 456 -44.11 -1.61 10.45
CA LYS A 456 -44.15 -0.76 9.27
C LYS A 456 -42.72 -0.54 8.77
N LEU A 457 -42.39 -1.15 7.64
CA LEU A 457 -41.07 -1.06 7.04
C LEU A 457 -41.05 0.05 5.99
N ARG A 458 -40.27 1.10 6.25
CA ARG A 458 -40.08 2.23 5.35
C ARG A 458 -38.77 2.12 4.58
N THR A 459 -38.81 2.37 3.28
CA THR A 459 -37.62 2.61 2.47
C THR A 459 -37.24 4.09 2.54
N VAL A 460 -36.03 4.42 2.96
CA VAL A 460 -35.62 5.81 3.25
C VAL A 460 -35.61 6.66 1.98
N HIS A 461 -35.04 6.14 0.89
CA HIS A 461 -34.92 6.86 -0.37
C HIS A 461 -36.26 7.08 -1.09
N SER A 462 -37.06 6.02 -1.27
CA SER A 462 -38.36 6.12 -1.96
C SER A 462 -39.48 6.64 -1.06
N ARG A 463 -39.28 6.64 0.26
CA ARG A 463 -40.25 7.00 1.32
C ARG A 463 -41.47 6.08 1.40
N GLU A 464 -41.52 5.03 0.58
CA GLU A 464 -42.58 4.02 0.58
C GLU A 464 -42.58 3.22 1.88
N GLU A 465 -43.78 2.92 2.37
CA GLU A 465 -44.03 2.17 3.60
C GLU A 465 -44.88 0.95 3.26
N ILE A 466 -44.50 -0.20 3.82
CA ILE A 466 -45.30 -1.43 3.76
C ILE A 466 -45.44 -2.02 5.16
N ASP A 467 -46.57 -2.64 5.44
CA ASP A 467 -46.74 -3.41 6.67
C ASP A 467 -46.19 -4.83 6.46
N VAL A 468 -45.27 -5.23 7.33
CA VAL A 468 -44.62 -6.55 7.29
C VAL A 468 -44.94 -7.27 8.59
N SER A 469 -45.46 -8.50 8.50
CA SER A 469 -45.62 -9.35 9.68
C SER A 469 -44.27 -9.51 10.39
N ARG A 470 -44.25 -9.40 11.72
CA ARG A 470 -43.02 -9.51 12.52
C ARG A 470 -42.25 -10.82 12.23
N ALA A 471 -42.97 -11.91 11.94
CA ALA A 471 -42.37 -13.20 11.59
C ALA A 471 -41.60 -13.19 10.25
N LYS A 472 -41.97 -12.32 9.29
CA LYS A 472 -41.34 -12.20 7.96
C LYS A 472 -40.34 -11.06 7.85
N LEU A 473 -40.20 -10.24 8.89
CA LEU A 473 -39.41 -9.02 8.85
C LEU A 473 -37.93 -9.28 8.50
N VAL A 474 -37.33 -10.32 9.08
CA VAL A 474 -35.93 -10.69 8.82
C VAL A 474 -35.71 -11.04 7.35
N GLU A 475 -36.58 -11.86 6.77
CA GLU A 475 -36.51 -12.27 5.36
C GLU A 475 -36.68 -11.06 4.44
N GLU A 476 -37.64 -10.19 4.74
CA GLU A 476 -37.91 -9.01 3.93
C GLU A 476 -36.75 -7.99 3.97
N ILE A 477 -36.10 -7.81 5.13
CA ILE A 477 -34.90 -6.97 5.22
C ILE A 477 -33.77 -7.57 4.38
N LYS A 478 -33.51 -8.88 4.47
CA LYS A 478 -32.48 -9.56 3.65
C LYS A 478 -32.76 -9.40 2.17
N ARG A 479 -34.01 -9.59 1.74
CA ARG A 479 -34.43 -9.45 0.33
C ARG A 479 -34.22 -8.03 -0.20
N ARG A 480 -34.41 -7.00 0.62
CA ARG A 480 -34.25 -5.58 0.23
C ARG A 480 -32.82 -5.06 0.34
N THR A 481 -31.91 -5.83 0.96
CA THR A 481 -30.52 -5.41 1.21
C THR A 481 -29.51 -6.43 0.72
N SER A 482 -29.93 -7.41 -0.09
CA SER A 482 -29.02 -8.40 -0.69
C SER A 482 -28.06 -7.81 -1.73
N ASP A 483 -28.42 -6.65 -2.28
CA ASP A 483 -27.67 -5.94 -3.33
C ASP A 483 -26.95 -4.67 -2.81
N VAL A 484 -27.00 -4.43 -1.48
CA VAL A 484 -26.40 -3.26 -0.79
C VAL A 484 -25.37 -3.74 0.20
#